data_AF-A0A8B9UW03-F1
#
_entry.id   AF-A0A8B9UW03-F1
#
_cell.length_a   1.000
_cell.length_b   1.000
_cell.length_c   1.000
_cell.angle_alpha   90.00
_cell.angle_beta   90.00
_cell.angle_gamma   90.00
#
_symmetry.space_group_name_H-M   'P 1'
#
loop_
_entity.id
_entity.type
_entity.pdbx_description
1 polymer ?
#
loop_
_entity_poly.entity_id
_entity_poly.type
_entity_poly.pdbx_seq_one_letter_code
_entity_poly.pdbx_strand_id
1 'polypeptide(L)'
;MAGRGKLIAVVGDEDTVTGFLLGGVGELNKHRKANFLVDIGIILINQCIAELIRHAVEAHTRSLPAVLEIPSKEHPYDAAKDSVLRRARGMFTADDLR
;
A
#
# COMPACT_ATOMS: atom_id res chain seq x y z
N MET A 1 15.95 14.21 8.61
CA MET A 1 15.92 14.27 7.14
C MET A 1 14.47 14.24 6.67
N ALA A 2 13.84 15.41 6.56
CA ALA A 2 12.48 15.56 6.05
C ALA A 2 12.52 16.75 5.08
N GLY A 3 12.50 16.50 3.78
CA GLY A 3 12.73 17.56 2.79
C GLY A 3 12.63 17.19 1.32
N ARG A 4 12.16 15.99 0.97
CA ARG A 4 11.69 15.67 -0.38
C ARG A 4 10.29 15.07 -0.27
N GLY A 5 9.36 15.59 -1.06
CA GLY A 5 8.01 15.04 -1.16
C GLY A 5 8.12 13.56 -1.49
N LYS A 6 7.46 12.71 -0.69
CA LYS A 6 7.42 11.28 -0.95
C LYS A 6 6.25 10.97 -1.86
N LEU A 7 6.48 10.13 -2.85
CA LEU A 7 5.49 9.67 -3.81
C LEU A 7 4.62 8.57 -3.20
N ILE A 8 3.41 8.47 -3.73
CA ILE A 8 2.51 7.33 -3.52
C ILE A 8 2.68 6.40 -4.72
N ALA A 9 2.91 5.12 -4.45
CA ALA A 9 2.86 4.07 -5.46
C ALA A 9 1.56 3.28 -5.31
N VAL A 10 0.97 2.90 -6.44
CA VAL A 10 -0.27 2.12 -6.49
C VAL A 10 0.00 0.83 -7.26
N VAL A 11 -0.38 -0.30 -6.67
CA VAL A 11 -0.31 -1.64 -7.26
C VAL A 11 -1.71 -2.23 -7.23
N GLY A 12 -2.36 -2.29 -8.39
CA GLY A 12 -3.75 -2.71 -8.44
C GLY A 12 -4.20 -3.26 -9.78
N ASP A 13 -5.45 -3.72 -9.79
CA ASP A 13 -6.17 -4.01 -11.04
C ASP A 13 -6.43 -2.73 -11.85
N GLU A 14 -6.89 -2.91 -13.09
CA GLU A 14 -7.11 -1.81 -14.04
C GLU A 14 -8.07 -0.76 -13.49
N ASP A 15 -9.17 -1.19 -12.87
CA ASP A 15 -10.18 -0.29 -12.30
C ASP A 15 -9.60 0.53 -11.14
N THR A 16 -8.83 -0.10 -10.25
CA THR A 16 -8.16 0.56 -9.13
C THR A 16 -7.15 1.60 -9.63
N VAL A 17 -6.26 1.21 -10.54
CA VAL A 17 -5.22 2.10 -11.09
C VAL A 17 -5.84 3.27 -11.86
N THR A 18 -6.88 3.00 -12.65
CA THR A 18 -7.63 4.04 -13.37
C THR A 18 -8.22 5.07 -12.41
N GLY A 19 -8.83 4.62 -11.31
CA GLY A 19 -9.37 5.52 -10.28
C GLY A 19 -8.32 6.44 -9.66
N PHE A 20 -7.14 5.91 -9.33
CA PHE A 20 -6.03 6.71 -8.79
C PHE A 20 -5.48 7.71 -9.81
N LEU A 21 -5.30 7.31 -11.07
CA LEU A 21 -4.85 8.22 -12.12
C LEU A 21 -5.85 9.36 -12.36
N LEU A 22 -7.15 9.06 -12.38
CA LEU A 22 -8.22 10.07 -12.47
C LEU A 22 -8.26 10.99 -11.25
N GLY A 23 -7.92 10.46 -10.06
CA GLY A 23 -7.76 11.21 -8.82
C GLY A 23 -6.49 12.08 -8.76
N GLY A 24 -5.69 12.12 -9.82
CA GLY A 24 -4.45 12.89 -9.89
C GLY A 24 -3.24 12.20 -9.25
N VAL A 25 -3.35 10.93 -8.88
CA VAL A 25 -2.24 10.11 -8.37
C VAL A 25 -1.54 9.44 -9.55
N GLY A 26 -0.45 10.05 -10.01
CA GLY A 26 0.41 9.49 -11.04
C GLY A 26 1.56 10.44 -11.37
N GLU A 27 2.78 9.94 -11.38
CA GLU A 27 3.95 10.74 -11.73
C GLU A 27 4.83 10.02 -12.75
N LEU A 28 5.10 10.70 -13.87
CA LEU A 28 6.12 10.29 -14.83
C LEU A 28 7.44 10.93 -14.43
N ASN A 29 8.48 10.12 -14.17
CA ASN A 29 9.81 10.66 -13.93
C ASN A 29 10.26 11.49 -15.16
N LYS A 30 11.07 12.53 -14.95
CA LYS A 30 11.73 13.37 -15.96
C LYS A 30 12.41 12.57 -17.07
N HIS A 31 12.87 11.36 -16.76
CA HIS A 31 13.53 10.45 -17.71
C HIS A 31 12.60 9.39 -18.33
N ARG A 32 11.28 9.44 -18.05
CA ARG A 32 10.29 8.41 -18.42
C ARG A 32 10.70 6.99 -18.03
N LYS A 33 11.54 6.86 -17.00
CA LYS A 33 11.94 5.57 -16.42
C LYS A 33 11.03 5.22 -15.25
N ALA A 34 10.73 3.94 -15.12
CA ALA A 34 10.09 3.40 -13.93
C ALA A 34 10.98 3.68 -12.70
N ASN A 35 10.43 4.40 -11.73
CA ASN A 35 11.08 4.66 -10.44
C ASN A 35 10.68 3.53 -9.50
N PHE A 36 11.52 2.50 -9.38
CA PHE A 36 11.11 1.34 -8.62
C PHE A 36 11.02 1.61 -7.11
N LEU A 37 11.89 2.46 -6.51
CA LEU A 37 11.94 2.55 -5.04
C LEU A 37 12.50 3.86 -4.43
N VAL A 38 13.02 4.82 -5.19
CA VAL A 38 13.95 5.83 -4.62
C VAL A 38 13.25 6.93 -3.81
N ASP A 39 11.97 7.21 -4.06
CA ASP A 39 11.24 8.31 -3.38
C ASP A 39 9.79 7.94 -2.99
N ILE A 40 9.51 6.66 -2.69
CA ILE A 40 8.15 6.20 -2.34
C ILE A 40 7.96 6.24 -0.81
N GLY A 41 6.90 6.89 -0.35
CA GLY A 41 6.51 6.93 1.07
C GLY A 41 5.45 5.90 1.43
N ILE A 42 4.49 5.68 0.54
CA ILE A 42 3.34 4.80 0.74
C ILE A 42 3.16 3.96 -0.53
N ILE A 43 2.91 2.67 -0.35
CA ILE A 43 2.46 1.74 -1.38
C ILE A 43 1.03 1.36 -1.04
N LEU A 44 0.09 1.71 -1.91
CA LEU A 44 -1.28 1.21 -1.88
C LEU A 44 -1.35 -0.04 -2.76
N ILE A 45 -1.81 -1.16 -2.22
CA ILE A 45 -1.90 -2.42 -2.96
C ILE A 45 -3.26 -3.08 -2.75
N ASN A 46 -3.90 -3.58 -3.81
CA ASN A 46 -5.13 -4.37 -3.61
C ASN A 46 -4.83 -5.60 -2.74
N GLN A 47 -5.70 -5.89 -1.76
CA GLN A 47 -5.50 -7.02 -0.85
C GLN A 47 -5.33 -8.36 -1.61
N CYS A 48 -6.12 -8.58 -2.68
CA CYS A 48 -6.00 -9.78 -3.51
C CYS A 48 -4.61 -9.93 -4.16
N ILE A 49 -3.96 -8.82 -4.55
CA ILE A 49 -2.60 -8.85 -5.11
C ILE A 49 -1.58 -9.04 -3.98
N ALA A 50 -1.80 -8.41 -2.82
CA ALA A 50 -0.95 -8.58 -1.65
C ALA A 50 -0.90 -10.04 -1.18
N GLU A 51 -1.99 -10.81 -1.31
CA GLU A 51 -2.03 -12.25 -1.03
C GLU A 51 -1.03 -13.04 -1.89
N LEU A 52 -0.90 -12.71 -3.19
CA LEU A 52 0.01 -13.40 -4.10
C LEU A 52 1.48 -13.26 -3.68
N ILE A 53 1.80 -12.13 -3.05
CA ILE A 53 3.16 -11.78 -2.62
C ILE A 53 3.26 -11.64 -1.08
N ARG A 54 2.38 -12.31 -0.33
CA ARG A 54 2.24 -12.15 1.12
C ARG A 54 3.58 -12.29 1.86
N HIS A 55 4.40 -13.25 1.42
CA HIS A 55 5.76 -13.47 1.94
C HIS A 55 6.66 -12.22 1.84
N ALA A 56 6.58 -11.46 0.74
CA ALA A 56 7.35 -10.24 0.55
C ALA A 56 6.81 -9.07 1.39
N VAL A 57 5.48 -8.97 1.50
CA VAL A 57 4.81 -7.96 2.34
C VAL A 57 5.16 -8.18 3.82
N GLU A 58 5.08 -9.42 4.29
CA GLU A 58 5.41 -9.78 5.67
C GLU A 58 6.90 -9.63 5.98
N ALA A 59 7.78 -9.93 5.02
CA ALA A 59 9.23 -9.71 5.16
C ALA A 59 9.62 -8.22 5.20
N HIS A 60 8.76 -7.31 4.70
CA HIS A 60 9.02 -5.88 4.74
C HIS A 60 8.69 -5.29 6.12
N THR A 61 9.73 -5.10 6.94
CA THR A 61 9.64 -4.57 8.31
C THR A 61 10.06 -3.10 8.43
N ARG A 62 10.58 -2.49 7.36
CA ARG A 62 10.97 -1.08 7.36
C ARG A 62 9.73 -0.20 7.46
N SER A 63 9.81 0.89 8.21
CA SER A 63 8.72 1.87 8.34
C SER A 63 8.37 2.56 7.02
N LEU A 64 9.30 2.56 6.06
CA LEU A 64 9.11 3.14 4.72
C LEU A 64 9.64 2.21 3.63
N PRO A 65 8.95 2.14 2.48
CA PRO A 65 7.60 2.65 2.26
C PRO A 65 6.57 1.94 3.16
N ALA A 66 5.55 2.66 3.62
CA ALA A 66 4.42 2.05 4.32
C ALA A 66 3.59 1.26 3.29
N VAL A 67 3.29 -0.01 3.56
CA VAL A 67 2.46 -0.84 2.67
C VAL A 67 1.06 -0.88 3.26
N LEU A 68 0.06 -0.44 2.49
CA LEU A 68 -1.34 -0.42 2.90
C LEU A 68 -2.18 -1.23 1.92
N GLU A 69 -2.88 -2.22 2.44
CA GLU A 69 -3.79 -3.06 1.68
C GLU A 69 -5.14 -2.35 1.51
N ILE A 70 -5.65 -2.28 0.28
CA ILE A 70 -6.93 -1.65 -0.06
C ILE A 70 -7.88 -2.68 -0.71
N PRO A 71 -9.21 -2.51 -0.62
CA PRO A 71 -10.16 -3.33 -1.37
C PRO A 71 -9.99 -3.10 -2.89
N SER A 72 -10.54 -4.00 -3.70
CA SER A 72 -10.80 -3.71 -5.10
C SER A 72 -12.31 -3.54 -5.34
N LYS A 73 -12.69 -3.15 -6.55
CA LYS A 73 -14.10 -2.99 -6.93
C LYS A 73 -14.90 -4.28 -6.78
N GLU A 74 -14.27 -5.42 -7.07
CA GLU A 74 -14.91 -6.74 -7.06
C GLU A 74 -14.68 -7.50 -5.75
N HIS A 75 -13.57 -7.20 -5.06
CA HIS A 75 -13.15 -7.95 -3.88
C HIS A 75 -13.10 -7.04 -2.65
N PRO A 76 -14.06 -7.18 -1.71
CA PRO A 76 -14.08 -6.38 -0.49
C PRO A 76 -12.89 -6.73 0.42
N TYR A 77 -12.53 -5.77 1.26
CA TYR A 77 -11.43 -5.91 2.20
C TYR A 77 -11.76 -6.85 3.36
N ASP A 78 -10.82 -7.73 3.71
CA ASP A 78 -10.87 -8.64 4.85
C ASP A 78 -9.80 -8.30 5.89
N ALA A 79 -10.23 -7.73 7.01
CA ALA A 79 -9.36 -7.31 8.12
C ALA A 79 -8.59 -8.47 8.77
N ALA A 80 -9.04 -9.72 8.63
CA ALA A 80 -8.35 -10.87 9.19
C ALA A 80 -7.05 -11.19 8.45
N LYS A 81 -6.95 -10.81 7.17
CA LYS A 81 -5.83 -11.10 6.28
C LYS A 81 -4.76 -10.00 6.25
N ASP A 82 -5.08 -8.82 6.76
CA ASP A 82 -4.22 -7.65 6.68
C ASP A 82 -2.96 -7.80 7.54
N SER A 83 -1.81 -7.62 6.91
CA SER A 83 -0.50 -7.77 7.54
C SER A 83 -0.20 -6.69 8.60
N VAL A 84 -0.69 -5.47 8.42
CA VAL A 84 -0.55 -4.35 9.37
C VAL A 84 -1.42 -4.61 10.60
N LEU A 85 -2.69 -5.00 10.41
CA LEU A 85 -3.56 -5.35 11.53
C LEU A 85 -3.02 -6.57 12.29
N ARG A 86 -2.50 -7.59 11.60
CA ARG A 86 -1.84 -8.74 12.26
C ARG A 86 -0.65 -8.31 13.11
N ARG A 87 0.15 -7.33 12.65
CA ARG A 87 1.26 -6.75 13.44
C ARG A 87 0.74 -5.92 14.61
N ALA A 88 -0.36 -5.19 14.43
CA ALA A 88 -0.93 -4.31 15.44
C ALA A 88 -1.84 -5.02 16.45
N ARG A 89 -2.22 -6.29 16.22
CA ARG A 89 -3.00 -7.10 17.19
C ARG A 89 -2.34 -7.25 18.56
N GLY A 90 -1.02 -7.05 18.67
CA GLY A 90 -0.31 -6.98 19.96
C GLY A 90 -0.29 -5.59 20.61
N MET A 91 -0.79 -4.56 19.90
CA MET A 91 -0.77 -3.15 20.31
C MET A 91 -2.16 -2.61 20.68
N PHE A 92 -3.25 -3.22 20.19
CA PHE A 92 -4.61 -2.82 20.51
C PHE A 92 -5.18 -3.68 21.63
N THR A 93 -5.56 -3.05 22.74
CA THR A 93 -6.37 -3.67 23.78
C THR A 93 -7.82 -3.75 23.34
N ALA A 94 -8.58 -4.73 23.84
CA ALA A 94 -9.98 -4.94 23.48
C ALA A 94 -10.90 -3.72 23.77
N ASP A 95 -10.40 -2.71 24.48
CA ASP A 95 -11.11 -1.46 24.78
C ASP A 95 -10.94 -0.36 23.71
N ASP A 96 -10.03 -0.50 22.75
CA ASP A 96 -9.81 0.50 21.70
C ASP A 96 -10.79 0.37 20.50
N LEU A 97 -11.62 -0.68 20.49
CA LEU A 97 -12.58 -0.98 19.41
C LEU A 97 -14.04 -0.66 19.75
N ARG A 98 -14.30 0.08 20.84
CA ARG A 98 -15.64 0.48 21.27
C ARG A 98 -15.99 1.91 20.85
#